data_AF-A0A1Z7ZI44-F1
#
_entry.id   AF-A0A1Z7ZI44-F1
#
_cell.length_a   1.000
_cell.length_b   1.000
_cell.length_c   1.000
_cell.angle_alpha   90.00
_cell.angle_beta   90.00
_cell.angle_gamma   90.00
#
_symmetry.space_group_name_H-M   'P 1'
#
loop_
_entity.id
_entity.type
_entity.pdbx_description
1 polymer ?
#
loop_
_entity_poly.entity_id
_entity_poly.type
_entity_poly.pdbx_seq_one_letter_code
_entity_poly.pdbx_strand_id
1 'polypeptide(L)'
;MMSVSERGYGVIVTKITPHNKVEVPVNLITDSINVNPSIPGSFSNSTSLRNSKQIPQSKLPNYLTFEYQYIQLSDCNNSRTTKTVKLIFISDSKPIEKGDIIEMSEEKANFYLKKSMGRATLASMVNKKITKESVLKQFEKELKIAKTYYSKSHCKTQIPIDSLKFTKTLDLRPYKKSKEIKRFKKKNKTASGSYYGTRITYQFYDSGEIKLHLENYTTNPWK
;
A
#
# COMPACT_ATOMS: atom_id res chain seq x y z
N MET A 1 -5.89 3.51 -3.29
CA MET A 1 -5.08 4.62 -2.75
C MET A 1 -5.03 4.50 -1.24
N MET A 2 -3.92 4.86 -0.63
CA MET A 2 -3.72 4.82 0.82
C MET A 2 -2.78 5.93 1.25
N SER A 3 -3.06 6.60 2.38
CA SER A 3 -2.09 7.49 3.04
C SER A 3 -1.31 6.68 4.08
N VAL A 4 0.01 6.84 4.11
CA VAL A 4 0.93 6.23 5.07
C VAL A 4 1.62 7.38 5.81
N SER A 5 1.34 7.50 7.10
CA SER A 5 1.74 8.69 7.84
C SER A 5 2.37 8.36 9.19
N GLU A 6 3.57 8.87 9.41
CA GLU A 6 4.26 8.92 10.71
C GLU A 6 3.75 10.11 11.55
N ARG A 7 3.08 11.09 10.93
CA ARG A 7 2.47 12.25 11.60
C ARG A 7 0.96 12.13 11.83
N GLY A 8 0.32 11.11 11.25
CA GLY A 8 -1.13 10.91 11.31
C GLY A 8 -1.95 11.86 10.46
N TYR A 9 -1.41 12.28 9.32
CA TYR A 9 -2.09 13.08 8.31
C TYR A 9 -2.92 12.23 7.34
N GLY A 10 -4.09 12.73 6.97
CA GLY A 10 -4.82 12.25 5.79
C GLY A 10 -4.31 12.92 4.53
N VAL A 11 -4.81 12.45 3.39
CA VAL A 11 -4.54 13.03 2.08
C VAL A 11 -5.86 13.30 1.37
N ILE A 12 -6.00 14.50 0.82
CA ILE A 12 -7.04 14.83 -0.14
C ILE A 12 -6.39 14.86 -1.51
N VAL A 13 -6.76 13.94 -2.39
CA VAL A 13 -6.38 13.98 -3.80
C VAL A 13 -7.39 14.84 -4.52
N THR A 14 -6.98 16.00 -5.03
CA THR A 14 -7.88 16.98 -5.66
C THR A 14 -8.00 16.78 -7.16
N LYS A 15 -6.96 16.23 -7.80
CA LYS A 15 -6.94 15.98 -9.23
C LYS A 15 -6.12 14.74 -9.58
N ILE A 16 -6.62 13.96 -10.53
CA ILE A 16 -5.86 12.87 -11.13
C ILE A 16 -5.91 13.04 -12.65
N THR A 17 -4.74 13.13 -13.27
CA THR A 17 -4.61 13.30 -14.72
C THR A 17 -3.86 12.13 -15.32
N PRO A 18 -4.54 11.18 -15.99
CA PRO A 18 -3.86 10.16 -16.77
C PRO A 18 -3.40 10.75 -18.10
N HIS A 19 -2.20 10.38 -18.53
CA HIS A 19 -1.69 10.84 -19.81
C HIS A 19 -0.65 9.88 -20.40
N ASN A 20 -0.39 10.05 -21.69
CA ASN A 20 0.49 9.16 -22.47
C ASN A 20 1.83 9.79 -22.85
N LYS A 21 1.97 11.12 -22.70
CA LYS A 21 3.18 11.90 -22.98
C LYS A 21 3.81 12.35 -21.66
N VAL A 22 5.03 12.85 -21.65
CA VAL A 22 5.65 13.32 -20.39
C VAL A 22 4.92 14.57 -19.86
N GLU A 23 4.45 15.41 -20.77
CA GLU A 23 3.71 16.63 -20.46
C GLU A 23 2.30 16.32 -19.96
N VAL A 24 1.93 16.99 -18.86
CA VAL A 24 0.61 16.86 -18.25
C VAL A 24 -0.39 17.66 -19.11
N PRO A 25 -1.43 17.02 -19.67
CA PRO A 25 -2.45 17.74 -20.43
C PRO A 25 -3.23 18.70 -19.52
N VAL A 26 -3.57 19.87 -20.07
CA VAL A 26 -4.21 20.98 -19.33
C VAL A 26 -5.65 20.66 -18.90
N ASN A 27 -6.22 19.55 -19.34
CA ASN A 27 -7.62 19.22 -19.09
C ASN A 27 -7.99 19.26 -17.60
N LEU A 28 -9.09 19.97 -17.33
CA LEU A 28 -9.63 20.27 -16.00
C LEU A 28 -10.80 19.33 -15.72
N ILE A 29 -10.61 18.36 -14.83
CA ILE A 29 -11.72 17.68 -14.16
C ILE A 29 -11.31 17.49 -12.69
N THR A 30 -12.18 17.93 -11.78
CA THR A 30 -11.93 18.04 -10.35
C THR A 30 -12.92 17.15 -9.60
N ASP A 31 -12.43 16.11 -8.95
CA ASP A 31 -13.16 15.38 -7.90
C ASP A 31 -12.16 15.18 -6.76
N SER A 32 -12.55 15.49 -5.53
CA SER A 32 -11.71 15.26 -4.36
C SER A 32 -11.91 13.85 -3.79
N ILE A 33 -10.80 13.16 -3.53
CA ILE A 33 -10.80 11.83 -2.93
C ILE A 33 -10.06 11.90 -1.60
N ASN A 34 -10.80 11.69 -0.52
CA ASN A 34 -10.26 11.64 0.82
C ASN A 34 -9.66 10.27 1.12
N VAL A 35 -8.44 10.27 1.66
CA VAL A 35 -7.70 9.07 2.00
C VAL A 35 -7.21 9.22 3.44
N ASN A 36 -7.73 8.35 4.31
CA ASN A 36 -7.32 8.31 5.70
C ASN A 36 -5.94 7.64 5.86
N PRO A 37 -5.14 8.03 6.86
CA PRO A 37 -3.88 7.38 7.14
C PRO A 37 -4.12 5.94 7.60
N SER A 38 -3.24 5.06 7.15
CA SER A 38 -3.19 3.65 7.47
C SER A 38 -1.73 3.24 7.64
N ILE A 39 -1.54 2.04 8.16
CA ILE A 39 -0.21 1.43 8.32
C ILE A 39 0.24 0.83 6.98
N PRO A 40 1.56 0.85 6.66
CA PRO A 40 2.11 0.16 5.50
C PRO A 40 1.62 -1.29 5.41
N GLY A 41 1.20 -1.72 4.21
CA GLY A 41 0.70 -3.08 3.97
C GLY A 41 -0.70 -3.39 4.52
N SER A 42 -1.44 -2.40 5.03
CA SER A 42 -2.84 -2.56 5.43
C SER A 42 -3.80 -1.99 4.39
N PHE A 43 -4.42 -2.88 3.61
CA PHE A 43 -5.28 -2.49 2.49
C PHE A 43 -6.75 -2.29 2.88
N SER A 44 -7.13 -2.51 4.15
CA SER A 44 -8.52 -2.36 4.62
C SER A 44 -9.05 -0.95 4.50
N ASN A 45 -8.18 0.05 4.62
CA ASN A 45 -8.53 1.48 4.56
C ASN A 45 -8.13 2.10 3.22
N SER A 46 -8.00 1.29 2.16
CA SER A 46 -7.64 1.79 0.83
C SER A 46 -8.88 2.23 0.05
N THR A 47 -8.82 3.42 -0.55
CA THR A 47 -9.90 3.95 -1.41
C THR A 47 -9.66 3.54 -2.86
N SER A 48 -10.68 3.00 -3.52
CA SER A 48 -10.59 2.60 -4.93
C SER A 48 -10.55 3.81 -5.85
N LEU A 49 -9.70 3.75 -6.87
CA LEU A 49 -9.75 4.68 -7.99
C LEU A 49 -10.97 4.48 -8.89
N ARG A 50 -11.70 3.36 -8.77
CA ARG A 50 -12.92 3.11 -9.56
C ARG A 50 -14.00 4.19 -9.37
N ASN A 51 -13.99 4.86 -8.21
CA ASN A 51 -14.91 5.98 -7.95
C ASN A 51 -14.47 7.26 -8.67
N SER A 52 -13.22 7.34 -9.12
CA SER A 52 -12.74 8.43 -9.97
C SER A 52 -13.11 8.13 -11.42
N LYS A 53 -13.98 8.96 -11.99
CA LYS A 53 -14.32 8.91 -13.43
C LYS A 53 -13.10 9.21 -14.33
N GLN A 54 -11.97 9.61 -13.76
CA GLN A 54 -10.84 10.23 -14.45
C GLN A 54 -9.85 9.21 -15.03
N ILE A 55 -9.87 7.93 -14.62
CA ILE A 55 -8.88 6.93 -15.08
C ILE A 55 -9.55 5.86 -15.98
N PRO A 56 -9.04 5.63 -17.21
CA PRO A 56 -9.53 4.56 -18.08
C PRO A 56 -9.44 3.19 -17.42
N GLN A 57 -10.58 2.49 -17.32
CA GLN A 57 -10.65 1.19 -16.63
C GLN A 57 -10.07 0.03 -17.45
N SER A 58 -9.91 0.20 -18.77
CA SER A 58 -9.52 -0.87 -19.69
C SER A 58 -8.01 -0.93 -19.98
N LYS A 59 -7.26 0.15 -19.75
CA LYS A 59 -5.82 0.24 -20.03
C LYS A 59 -5.11 1.14 -19.04
N LEU A 60 -3.94 0.70 -18.56
CA LEU A 60 -3.06 1.53 -17.75
C LEU A 60 -2.52 2.70 -18.62
N PRO A 61 -2.60 3.97 -18.18
CA PRO A 61 -1.94 5.08 -18.87
C PRO A 61 -0.41 4.97 -18.76
N ASN A 62 0.36 5.71 -19.57
CA ASN A 62 1.83 5.74 -19.40
C ASN A 62 2.22 6.49 -18.14
N TYR A 63 1.46 7.52 -17.78
CA TYR A 63 1.72 8.36 -16.64
C TYR A 63 0.43 8.69 -15.90
N LEU A 64 0.56 8.98 -14.62
CA LEU A 64 -0.51 9.46 -13.78
C LEU A 64 0.01 10.62 -12.93
N THR A 65 -0.56 11.80 -13.12
CA THR A 65 -0.25 12.97 -12.29
C THR A 65 -1.31 13.13 -11.21
N PHE A 66 -0.86 13.26 -9.97
CA PHE A 66 -1.70 13.55 -8.81
C PHE A 66 -1.44 14.97 -8.35
N GLU A 67 -2.50 15.74 -8.16
CA GLU A 67 -2.51 16.92 -7.29
C GLU A 67 -3.20 16.54 -5.99
N TYR A 68 -2.53 16.81 -4.87
CA TYR A 68 -3.02 16.42 -3.56
C TYR A 68 -2.48 17.32 -2.47
N GLN A 69 -3.20 17.32 -1.36
CA GLN A 69 -2.88 18.09 -0.16
C GLN A 69 -3.01 17.21 1.08
N TYR A 70 -2.10 17.39 2.04
CA TYR A 70 -2.23 16.75 3.34
C TYR A 70 -3.24 17.48 4.22
N ILE A 71 -3.97 16.70 5.01
CA ILE A 71 -4.91 17.21 6.01
C ILE A 71 -4.50 16.75 7.40
N GLN A 72 -4.56 17.67 8.35
CA GLN A 72 -4.51 17.34 9.76
C GLN A 72 -5.86 16.77 10.19
N LEU A 73 -5.82 15.61 10.83
CA LEU A 73 -6.98 14.89 11.33
C LEU A 73 -7.02 14.92 12.85
N SER A 74 -8.11 15.42 13.43
CA SER A 74 -8.42 15.36 14.86
C SER A 74 -9.84 14.86 15.11
N ASP A 75 -10.14 14.57 16.38
CA ASP A 75 -11.47 14.16 16.83
C ASP A 75 -11.96 12.88 16.10
N CYS A 76 -11.10 11.88 16.07
CA CYS A 76 -11.30 10.60 15.38
C CYS A 76 -11.87 9.54 16.32
N ASN A 77 -12.92 8.83 15.88
CA ASN A 77 -13.46 7.70 16.66
C ASN A 77 -12.45 6.55 16.78
N ASN A 78 -11.64 6.34 15.74
CA ASN A 78 -10.58 5.33 15.75
C ASN A 78 -9.23 6.01 15.49
N SER A 79 -8.31 5.86 16.42
CA SER A 79 -6.92 6.29 16.27
C SER A 79 -6.01 5.24 16.91
N ARG A 80 -5.09 4.70 16.12
CA ARG A 80 -4.09 3.74 16.59
C ARG A 80 -2.73 4.06 16.01
N THR A 81 -1.69 3.74 16.76
CA THR A 81 -0.31 3.74 16.28
C THR A 81 0.20 2.32 16.19
N THR A 82 1.14 2.08 15.28
CA THR A 82 1.71 0.76 15.07
C THR A 82 3.10 0.92 14.49
N LYS A 83 4.02 0.09 14.98
CA LYS A 83 5.36 -0.01 14.41
C LYS A 83 5.37 -1.00 13.26
N THR A 84 6.25 -0.77 12.29
CA THR A 84 6.44 -1.71 11.18
C THR A 84 7.84 -2.30 11.17
N VAL A 85 7.95 -3.52 10.68
CA VAL A 85 9.21 -4.20 10.45
C VAL A 85 9.19 -4.85 9.07
N LYS A 86 10.38 -5.14 8.54
CA LYS A 86 10.53 -5.86 7.27
C LYS A 86 10.77 -7.34 7.53
N LEU A 87 9.85 -8.17 7.05
CA LEU A 87 10.05 -9.61 7.00
C LEU A 87 10.48 -10.03 5.61
N ILE A 88 11.26 -11.10 5.52
CA ILE A 88 11.49 -11.86 4.31
C ILE A 88 10.76 -13.19 4.40
N PHE A 89 10.10 -13.60 3.32
CA PHE A 89 9.43 -14.89 3.26
C PHE A 89 10.42 -15.98 2.84
N ILE A 90 10.47 -17.07 3.62
CA ILE A 90 11.39 -18.20 3.38
C ILE A 90 10.67 -19.41 2.75
N SER A 91 9.34 -19.35 2.70
CA SER A 91 8.48 -20.29 1.97
C SER A 91 7.34 -19.54 1.28
N ASP A 92 6.77 -20.12 0.23
CA ASP A 92 5.61 -19.55 -0.43
C ASP A 92 4.39 -19.48 0.50
N SER A 93 3.72 -18.33 0.51
CA SER A 93 2.52 -18.06 1.30
C SER A 93 1.60 -17.18 0.50
N LYS A 94 0.79 -17.78 -0.38
CA LYS A 94 -0.10 -17.06 -1.32
C LYS A 94 -0.78 -15.86 -0.65
N PRO A 95 -0.66 -14.64 -1.21
CA PRO A 95 -0.08 -14.29 -2.51
C PRO A 95 1.44 -14.02 -2.53
N ILE A 96 2.15 -14.28 -1.43
CA ILE A 96 3.55 -13.91 -1.22
C ILE A 96 4.47 -15.07 -1.63
N GLU A 97 5.53 -14.78 -2.38
CA GLU A 97 6.50 -15.77 -2.82
C GLU A 97 7.73 -15.83 -1.90
N LYS A 98 8.41 -16.96 -1.91
CA LYS A 98 9.71 -17.09 -1.23
C LYS A 98 10.70 -16.06 -1.76
N GLY A 99 11.35 -15.33 -0.85
CA GLY A 99 12.32 -14.28 -1.13
C GLY A 99 11.74 -12.87 -1.05
N ASP A 100 10.41 -12.73 -1.06
CA ASP A 100 9.77 -11.42 -0.97
C ASP A 100 10.06 -10.75 0.38
N ILE A 101 10.48 -9.49 0.33
CA ILE A 101 10.65 -8.63 1.50
C ILE A 101 9.45 -7.71 1.62
N ILE A 102 8.71 -7.84 2.73
CA ILE A 102 7.48 -7.11 2.97
C ILE A 102 7.59 -6.34 4.29
N GLU A 103 7.31 -5.05 4.22
CA GLU A 103 7.06 -4.23 5.40
C GLU A 103 5.65 -4.48 5.92
N MET A 104 5.53 -4.84 7.20
CA MET A 104 4.24 -5.13 7.82
C MET A 104 4.17 -4.62 9.26
N SER A 105 2.94 -4.54 9.78
CA SER A 105 2.68 -4.16 11.17
C SER A 105 3.30 -5.13 12.16
N GLU A 106 3.65 -4.62 13.34
CA GLU A 106 4.09 -5.40 14.50
C GLU A 106 3.16 -6.58 14.79
N GLU A 107 1.84 -6.39 14.73
CA GLU A 107 0.86 -7.45 14.98
C GLU A 107 0.97 -8.59 13.95
N LYS A 108 1.04 -8.25 12.65
CA LYS A 108 1.22 -9.26 11.59
C LYS A 108 2.60 -9.92 11.68
N ALA A 109 3.64 -9.14 11.98
CA ALA A 109 4.98 -9.67 12.15
C ALA A 109 5.03 -10.67 13.32
N ASN A 110 4.42 -10.34 14.46
CA ASN A 110 4.26 -11.24 15.59
C ASN A 110 3.59 -12.56 15.18
N PHE A 111 2.53 -12.51 14.38
CA PHE A 111 1.87 -13.72 13.87
C PHE A 111 2.83 -14.61 13.09
N TYR A 112 3.57 -14.07 12.13
CA TYR A 112 4.50 -14.87 11.32
C TYR A 112 5.70 -15.37 12.12
N LEU A 113 6.28 -14.54 12.99
CA LEU A 113 7.47 -14.89 13.75
C LEU A 113 7.20 -15.84 14.94
N LYS A 114 6.00 -15.79 15.53
CA LYS A 114 5.64 -16.61 16.71
C LYS A 114 4.75 -17.81 16.38
N LYS A 115 3.73 -17.62 15.53
CA LYS A 115 2.66 -18.62 15.28
C LYS A 115 2.84 -19.38 13.97
N SER A 116 3.42 -18.77 12.94
CA SER A 116 3.64 -19.40 11.63
C SER A 116 5.14 -19.54 11.31
N MET A 117 5.88 -20.06 12.29
CA MET A 117 7.34 -20.25 12.18
C MET A 117 7.69 -21.10 10.95
N GLY A 118 8.76 -20.71 10.27
CA GLY A 118 9.22 -21.36 9.05
C GLY A 118 8.65 -20.76 7.76
N ARG A 119 7.73 -19.79 7.83
CA ARG A 119 7.23 -19.07 6.64
C ARG A 119 7.94 -17.75 6.36
N ALA A 120 8.35 -17.04 7.40
CA ALA A 120 9.07 -15.79 7.29
C ALA A 120 10.07 -15.60 8.44
N THR A 121 11.05 -14.73 8.23
CA THR A 121 11.99 -14.25 9.25
C THR A 121 12.21 -12.75 9.07
N LEU A 122 12.94 -12.11 9.99
CA LEU A 122 13.35 -10.71 9.82
C LEU A 122 14.30 -10.58 8.62
N ALA A 123 14.10 -9.57 7.78
CA ALA A 123 14.96 -9.34 6.61
C ALA A 123 16.43 -9.10 6.99
N SER A 124 16.69 -8.52 8.17
CA SER A 124 18.03 -8.30 8.75
C SER A 124 18.74 -9.60 9.21
N MET A 125 18.01 -10.71 9.25
CA MET A 125 18.48 -12.02 9.69
C MET A 125 18.60 -13.04 8.55
N VAL A 126 18.43 -12.59 7.30
CA VAL A 126 18.74 -13.39 6.11
C VAL A 126 20.15 -13.94 6.22
N ASN A 127 20.30 -15.24 6.00
CA ASN A 127 21.56 -15.99 6.03
C ASN A 127 22.26 -16.14 7.40
N LYS A 128 21.61 -15.74 8.50
CA LYS A 128 22.13 -16.03 9.86
C LYS A 128 21.62 -17.39 10.33
N LYS A 129 22.33 -18.03 11.27
CA LYS A 129 21.83 -19.25 11.92
C LYS A 129 20.58 -18.89 12.74
N ILE A 130 19.41 -19.29 12.26
CA ILE A 130 18.12 -18.84 12.79
C ILE A 130 17.69 -19.77 13.91
N THR A 131 17.72 -19.30 15.16
CA THR A 131 16.95 -19.89 16.26
C THR A 131 15.74 -19.01 16.57
N LYS A 132 14.64 -19.60 17.04
CA LYS A 132 13.44 -18.84 17.44
C LYS A 132 13.78 -17.71 18.41
N GLU A 133 14.57 -18.02 19.44
CA GLU A 133 14.99 -17.05 20.44
C GLU A 133 15.81 -15.90 19.85
N SER A 134 16.73 -16.20 18.92
CA SER A 134 17.52 -15.17 18.26
C SER A 134 16.66 -14.21 17.43
N VAL A 135 15.65 -14.73 16.72
CA VAL A 135 14.71 -13.93 15.93
C VAL A 135 13.85 -13.06 16.81
N LEU A 136 13.31 -13.59 17.91
CA LEU A 136 12.46 -12.82 18.81
C LEU A 136 13.25 -11.73 19.54
N LYS A 137 14.48 -12.02 20.00
CA LYS A 137 15.37 -10.99 20.59
C LYS A 137 15.71 -9.89 19.58
N GLN A 138 15.99 -10.24 18.33
CA GLN A 138 16.28 -9.25 17.29
C GLN A 138 15.03 -8.44 16.92
N PHE A 139 13.85 -9.09 16.89
CA PHE A 139 12.58 -8.43 16.62
C PHE A 139 12.27 -7.35 17.65
N GLU A 140 12.44 -7.65 18.94
CA GLU A 140 12.29 -6.66 20.01
C GLU A 140 13.27 -5.49 19.89
N LYS A 141 14.52 -5.75 19.47
CA LYS A 141 15.49 -4.68 19.21
C LYS A 141 15.06 -3.79 18.04
N GLU A 142 14.61 -4.38 16.94
CA GLU A 142 14.14 -3.63 15.77
C GLU A 142 12.88 -2.83 16.09
N LEU A 143 11.94 -3.38 16.85
CA LEU A 143 10.76 -2.65 17.31
C LEU A 143 11.10 -1.43 18.15
N LYS A 144 12.19 -1.43 18.93
CA LYS A 144 12.57 -0.25 19.72
C LYS A 144 12.92 0.95 18.84
N ILE A 145 13.55 0.72 17.69
CA ILE A 145 13.98 1.76 16.73
C ILE A 145 13.06 1.89 15.50
N ALA A 146 12.05 1.03 15.38
CA ALA A 146 11.14 1.02 14.25
C ALA A 146 10.29 2.30 14.19
N LYS A 147 10.01 2.73 12.96
CA LYS A 147 9.10 3.84 12.67
C LYS A 147 7.71 3.53 13.17
N THR A 148 7.06 4.55 13.72
CA THR A 148 5.67 4.47 14.19
C THR A 148 4.76 5.14 13.16
N TYR A 149 3.75 4.41 12.70
CA TYR A 149 2.75 4.90 11.77
C TYR A 149 1.40 5.02 12.44
N TYR A 150 0.62 6.00 12.01
CA TYR A 150 -0.72 6.27 12.49
C TYR A 150 -1.77 5.68 11.55
N SER A 151 -2.85 5.19 12.15
CA SER A 151 -4.07 4.79 11.46
C SER A 151 -5.23 5.50 12.12
N LYS A 152 -5.89 6.39 11.40
CA LYS A 152 -7.04 7.17 11.89
C LYS A 152 -8.26 6.93 11.00
N SER A 153 -9.45 6.89 11.57
CA SER A 153 -10.70 6.88 10.80
C SER A 153 -11.85 7.53 11.57
N HIS A 154 -12.90 7.92 10.83
CA HIS A 154 -14.08 8.64 11.35
C HIS A 154 -13.69 9.90 12.15
N CYS A 155 -12.88 10.77 11.54
CA CYS A 155 -12.46 12.05 12.10
C CYS A 155 -13.46 13.15 11.77
N LYS A 156 -13.86 13.92 12.79
CA LYS A 156 -14.79 15.06 12.62
C LYS A 156 -14.08 16.27 12.02
N THR A 157 -12.83 16.50 12.40
CA THR A 157 -12.08 17.69 12.03
C THR A 157 -11.00 17.33 11.01
N GLN A 158 -11.00 18.05 9.89
CA GLN A 158 -10.08 17.85 8.77
C GLN A 158 -9.61 19.22 8.28
N ILE A 159 -8.37 19.58 8.62
CA ILE A 159 -7.81 20.90 8.31
C ILE A 159 -6.73 20.75 7.24
N PRO A 160 -6.89 21.33 6.03
CA PRO A 160 -5.86 21.34 5.00
C PRO A 160 -4.58 22.02 5.48
N ILE A 161 -3.43 21.41 5.18
CA ILE A 161 -2.11 21.95 5.51
C ILE A 161 -1.56 22.60 4.24
N ASP A 162 -1.58 23.93 4.15
CA ASP A 162 -1.26 24.64 2.90
C ASP A 162 0.19 24.47 2.46
N SER A 163 1.12 24.33 3.41
CA SER A 163 2.54 24.07 3.12
C SER A 163 2.80 22.64 2.59
N LEU A 164 1.79 21.76 2.57
CA LEU A 164 1.89 20.37 2.15
C LEU A 164 0.96 20.06 0.97
N LYS A 165 1.02 20.91 -0.06
CA LYS A 165 0.41 20.70 -1.37
C LYS A 165 1.47 20.18 -2.34
N PHE A 166 1.12 19.16 -3.12
CA PHE A 166 2.04 18.50 -4.02
C PHE A 166 1.39 18.19 -5.37
N THR A 167 2.21 18.29 -6.41
CA THR A 167 1.92 17.75 -7.74
C THR A 167 2.98 16.73 -8.09
N LYS A 168 2.60 15.46 -8.26
CA LYS A 168 3.53 14.36 -8.54
C LYS A 168 3.07 13.54 -9.73
N THR A 169 3.98 13.31 -10.66
CA THR A 169 3.77 12.45 -11.83
C THR A 169 4.47 11.12 -11.63
N LEU A 170 3.74 10.03 -11.83
CA LEU A 170 4.26 8.68 -11.77
C LEU A 170 4.43 8.12 -13.17
N ASP A 171 5.60 7.54 -13.46
CA ASP A 171 5.85 6.78 -14.69
C ASP A 171 5.36 5.34 -14.51
N LEU A 172 4.31 4.99 -15.24
CA LEU A 172 3.68 3.68 -15.22
C LEU A 172 4.15 2.77 -16.36
N ARG A 173 4.99 3.26 -17.30
CA ARG A 173 5.50 2.48 -18.43
C ARG A 173 6.26 1.22 -18.01
N PRO A 174 7.09 1.22 -16.94
CA PRO A 174 7.75 0.00 -16.47
C PRO A 174 6.76 -1.13 -16.13
N TYR A 175 5.56 -0.76 -15.66
CA TYR A 175 4.52 -1.71 -15.27
C TYR A 175 3.68 -2.20 -16.46
N LYS A 176 3.67 -1.49 -17.61
CA LYS A 176 3.00 -1.97 -18.83
C LYS A 176 3.62 -3.24 -19.41
N LYS A 177 4.92 -3.43 -19.19
CA LYS A 177 5.71 -4.56 -19.70
C LYS A 177 6.18 -5.52 -18.61
N SER A 178 5.88 -5.25 -17.33
CA SER A 178 6.31 -6.12 -16.25
C SER A 178 5.70 -7.53 -16.43
N LYS A 179 6.48 -8.55 -16.07
CA LYS A 179 6.27 -9.97 -16.46
C LYS A 179 4.89 -10.57 -16.13
N GLU A 180 4.03 -9.92 -15.35
CA GLU A 180 2.82 -10.53 -14.78
C GLU A 180 1.52 -9.71 -14.83
N ILE A 181 1.36 -8.71 -15.70
CA ILE A 181 -0.01 -8.23 -16.00
C ILE A 181 -0.67 -9.18 -17.01
N LYS A 182 -0.83 -10.44 -16.63
CA LYS A 182 -1.65 -11.41 -17.36
C LYS A 182 -2.86 -11.73 -16.49
N ARG A 183 -4.07 -11.63 -17.06
CA ARG A 183 -5.19 -12.43 -16.56
C ARG A 183 -4.69 -13.87 -16.57
N PHE A 184 -4.38 -14.44 -15.41
CA PHE A 184 -4.05 -15.85 -15.36
C PHE A 184 -5.32 -16.59 -15.76
N LYS A 185 -5.41 -17.05 -17.01
CA LYS A 185 -6.43 -17.99 -17.50
C LYS A 185 -6.33 -19.36 -16.79
N LYS A 186 -5.53 -19.49 -15.72
CA LYS A 186 -5.55 -20.66 -14.84
C LYS A 186 -6.73 -20.52 -13.90
N LYS A 187 -7.81 -21.24 -14.24
CA LYS A 187 -8.91 -21.56 -13.33
C LYS A 187 -8.31 -22.01 -12.00
N ASN A 188 -8.63 -21.34 -10.90
CA ASN A 188 -8.28 -21.85 -9.59
C ASN A 188 -8.98 -23.21 -9.43
N LYS A 189 -8.22 -24.31 -9.34
CA LYS A 189 -8.79 -25.67 -9.27
C LYS A 189 -9.70 -25.84 -8.04
N THR A 190 -9.50 -25.05 -6.98
CA THR A 190 -10.25 -25.14 -5.73
C THR A 190 -11.28 -24.01 -5.54
N ALA A 191 -11.35 -23.03 -6.44
CA ALA A 191 -12.33 -21.95 -6.34
C ALA A 191 -13.01 -21.73 -7.70
N SER A 192 -14.25 -22.22 -7.82
CA SER A 192 -15.07 -22.03 -9.02
C SER A 192 -15.17 -20.54 -9.37
N GLY A 193 -14.88 -20.18 -10.62
CA GLY A 193 -15.04 -18.82 -11.16
C GLY A 193 -13.97 -17.79 -10.79
N SER A 194 -12.96 -18.10 -9.96
CA SER A 194 -12.02 -17.06 -9.51
C SER A 194 -11.05 -16.59 -10.61
N TYR A 195 -11.01 -15.28 -10.87
CA TYR A 195 -10.02 -14.65 -11.75
C TYR A 195 -8.87 -14.05 -10.93
N TYR A 196 -7.63 -14.22 -11.40
CA TYR A 196 -6.47 -13.48 -10.90
C TYR A 196 -6.37 -12.13 -11.62
N GLY A 197 -6.25 -11.05 -10.85
CA GLY A 197 -5.99 -9.70 -11.33
C GLY A 197 -4.80 -9.07 -10.60
N THR A 198 -4.29 -7.97 -11.14
CA THR A 198 -3.26 -7.16 -10.48
C THR A 198 -3.90 -5.88 -9.97
N ARG A 199 -3.69 -5.57 -8.70
CA ARG A 199 -4.09 -4.31 -8.06
C ARG A 199 -2.86 -3.44 -7.91
N ILE A 200 -2.94 -2.22 -8.42
CA ILE A 200 -1.93 -1.18 -8.18
C ILE A 200 -2.47 -0.28 -7.08
N THR A 201 -1.73 -0.21 -5.97
CA THR A 201 -2.02 0.64 -4.82
C THR A 201 -1.03 1.79 -4.77
N TYR A 202 -1.55 3.01 -4.88
CA TYR A 202 -0.80 4.26 -4.71
C TYR A 202 -0.75 4.60 -3.22
N GLN A 203 0.45 4.73 -2.66
CA GLN A 203 0.73 5.01 -1.25
C GLN A 203 1.38 6.39 -1.11
N PHE A 204 0.73 7.29 -0.38
CA PHE A 204 1.20 8.67 -0.15
C PHE A 204 1.92 8.75 1.19
N TYR A 205 3.15 9.29 1.22
CA TYR A 205 3.98 9.41 2.44
C TYR A 205 4.14 10.87 2.86
N ASP A 206 4.25 11.14 4.17
CA ASP A 206 4.35 12.50 4.74
C ASP A 206 5.40 13.44 4.08
N SER A 207 6.40 12.89 3.40
CA SER A 207 7.38 13.62 2.59
C SER A 207 6.83 14.19 1.28
N GLY A 208 5.58 13.89 0.91
CA GLY A 208 5.05 14.12 -0.42
C GLY A 208 5.56 13.12 -1.46
N GLU A 209 6.14 11.99 -1.05
CA GLU A 209 6.47 10.90 -1.97
C GLU A 209 5.23 10.02 -2.24
N ILE A 210 5.08 9.54 -3.48
CA ILE A 210 4.09 8.51 -3.81
C ILE A 210 4.82 7.24 -4.24
N LYS A 211 4.55 6.11 -3.58
CA LYS A 211 5.07 4.79 -3.97
C LYS A 211 3.96 3.92 -4.53
N LEU A 212 4.36 3.02 -5.42
CA LEU A 212 3.48 2.02 -6.01
C LEU A 212 3.69 0.68 -5.32
N HIS A 213 2.58 0.07 -4.91
CA HIS A 213 2.55 -1.30 -4.42
C HIS A 213 1.68 -2.13 -5.37
N LEU A 214 2.25 -3.20 -5.94
CA LEU A 214 1.56 -4.10 -6.84
C LEU A 214 1.25 -5.40 -6.11
N GLU A 215 0.00 -5.83 -6.20
CA GLU A 215 -0.47 -7.05 -5.54
C GLU A 215 -1.31 -7.87 -6.53
N ASN A 216 -1.02 -9.16 -6.62
CA ASN A 216 -1.88 -10.12 -7.31
C ASN A 216 -3.05 -10.48 -6.38
N TYR A 217 -4.29 -10.34 -6.84
CA TYR A 217 -5.49 -10.65 -6.06
C TYR A 217 -6.40 -11.64 -6.80
N THR A 218 -7.18 -12.40 -6.05
CA THR A 218 -8.25 -13.26 -6.58
C THR A 218 -9.60 -12.64 -6.31
N THR A 219 -10.46 -12.56 -7.33
CA THR A 219 -11.88 -12.21 -7.17
C THR A 219 -12.74 -13.42 -7.41
N ASN A 220 -13.61 -13.76 -6.45
CA ASN A 220 -14.72 -14.68 -6.66
C ASN A 220 -15.87 -13.90 -7.32
N PRO A 221 -16.34 -14.25 -8.52
CA PRO A 221 -17.39 -13.52 -9.22
C PRO A 221 -18.77 -13.65 -8.57
N TRP A 222 -18.94 -14.54 -7.58
CA TRP A 222 -20.19 -14.78 -6.86
C TRP A 222 -20.26 -14.12 -5.47
N LYS A 223 -19.29 -13.27 -5.11
CA LYS A 223 -19.28 -12.42 -3.91
C LYS A 223 -18.98 -10.98 -4.30
#